data_AF-A0A151PHA3-F1
#
_entry.id   AF-A0A151PHA3-F1
#
_cell.length_a   1.000
_cell.length_b   1.000
_cell.length_c   1.000
_cell.angle_alpha   90.00
_cell.angle_beta   90.00
_cell.angle_gamma   90.00
#
_symmetry.space_group_name_H-M   'P 1'
#
loop_
_entity.id
_entity.type
_entity.pdbx_description
1 polymer ?
#
loop_
_entity_poly.entity_id
_entity_poly.type
_entity_poly.pdbx_seq_one_letter_code
_entity_poly.pdbx_strand_id
1 'polypeptide(L)'
;MSRPVGGGAGAGAGAEAGPSRGSGPAGGSGISMNNLNDPPQWNIQPNQRNGDGDGSKWNYALLVPMLGLAAFRWIWSRESQKEIEKEKRDYYTRLASLQRDLESKYRDIIAENRRAVAHLELELEKEHNRTLSYREALISQSHKLVQERRILEQDREKLEQEKHVLLHSGAVGALYQSCLAKEEEWQKRANVLLKEFEEALKERQEIYCSLMLPRNQRLEIEKNLLIRAATDPVAADIEMESGLREIFKHDTYCGNLLNKNKSQNGRLMWLYLRYWALTVELQKFKRVEKVILEKS
;
A
#
# COMPACT_ATOMS: atom_id res chain seq x y z
N MET A 1 44.83 -7.42 -16.65
CA MET A 1 44.98 -8.72 -17.34
C MET A 1 44.10 -9.69 -16.57
N SER A 2 43.05 -10.33 -17.08
CA SER A 2 42.68 -10.68 -18.44
C SER A 2 41.16 -10.65 -18.60
N ARG A 3 40.78 -10.62 -19.88
CA ARG A 3 39.47 -10.36 -20.46
C ARG A 3 38.71 -11.71 -20.69
N PRO A 4 37.54 -11.75 -21.36
CA PRO A 4 36.33 -12.45 -20.91
C PRO A 4 35.97 -13.68 -21.77
N VAL A 5 34.87 -14.35 -21.45
CA VAL A 5 34.18 -15.26 -22.39
C VAL A 5 32.68 -14.95 -22.36
N GLY A 6 32.14 -14.66 -23.54
CA GLY A 6 30.72 -14.52 -23.80
C GLY A 6 30.16 -15.69 -24.61
N GLY A 7 28.92 -15.50 -25.08
CA GLY A 7 28.18 -16.38 -25.98
C GLY A 7 27.02 -17.06 -25.26
N GLY A 8 25.77 -17.01 -25.71
CA GLY A 8 25.19 -16.52 -26.96
C GLY A 8 23.93 -17.32 -27.29
N ALA A 9 23.08 -16.73 -28.16
CA ALA A 9 21.88 -17.27 -28.83
C ALA A 9 20.58 -17.38 -27.99
N GLY A 10 19.40 -16.95 -28.47
CA GLY A 10 19.03 -16.36 -29.75
C GLY A 10 17.52 -16.47 -30.01
N ALA A 11 17.09 -15.87 -31.13
CA ALA A 11 15.78 -15.89 -31.79
C ALA A 11 14.70 -14.93 -31.22
N GLY A 12 13.99 -14.12 -32.01
CA GLY A 12 13.96 -13.94 -33.48
C GLY A 12 12.61 -13.37 -33.91
N ALA A 13 12.58 -12.84 -35.15
CA ALA A 13 11.44 -12.33 -35.93
C ALA A 13 10.82 -10.98 -35.48
N GLY A 14 10.45 -10.05 -36.36
CA GLY A 14 10.35 -10.10 -37.82
C GLY A 14 10.27 -8.69 -38.43
N ALA A 15 10.45 -8.66 -39.74
CA ALA A 15 10.60 -7.52 -40.63
C ALA A 15 9.28 -6.86 -41.04
N GLU A 16 9.36 -5.65 -41.60
CA GLU A 16 8.66 -5.14 -42.81
C GLU A 16 8.96 -3.61 -42.91
N ALA A 17 9.68 -3.06 -43.90
CA ALA A 17 9.40 -2.90 -45.34
C ALA A 17 8.22 -1.95 -45.65
N GLY A 18 8.51 -0.75 -46.18
CA GLY A 18 7.55 0.03 -47.00
C GLY A 18 7.39 -0.60 -48.41
N PRO A 19 6.64 -0.03 -49.40
CA PRO A 19 6.33 1.39 -49.65
C PRO A 19 4.96 1.72 -50.34
N SER A 20 4.73 3.01 -50.62
CA SER A 20 4.03 3.69 -51.75
C SER A 20 2.79 3.14 -52.51
N ARG A 21 1.79 4.04 -52.65
CA ARG A 21 0.86 4.34 -53.80
C ARG A 21 -0.22 3.32 -54.24
N GLY A 22 -1.48 3.82 -54.28
CA GLY A 22 -2.38 3.67 -55.44
C GLY A 22 -3.79 3.09 -55.22
N SER A 23 -4.80 3.84 -55.70
CA SER A 23 -6.08 3.38 -56.29
C SER A 23 -7.27 3.01 -55.38
N GLY A 24 -8.45 3.64 -55.63
CA GLY A 24 -9.78 3.24 -55.12
C GLY A 24 -10.30 1.92 -55.75
N PRO A 25 -11.58 1.48 -55.56
CA PRO A 25 -12.79 2.31 -55.75
C PRO A 25 -14.05 2.00 -54.87
N ALA A 26 -15.07 2.83 -55.07
CA ALA A 26 -16.52 2.57 -55.14
C ALA A 26 -17.36 2.04 -53.93
N GLY A 27 -18.36 2.86 -53.56
CA GLY A 27 -19.77 2.42 -53.60
C GLY A 27 -20.59 2.62 -52.32
N GLY A 28 -21.64 3.45 -52.37
CA GLY A 28 -22.74 3.38 -51.40
C GLY A 28 -23.55 4.65 -51.11
N SER A 29 -24.33 5.09 -52.09
CA SER A 29 -25.64 5.78 -52.02
C SER A 29 -25.98 6.75 -50.88
N GLY A 30 -26.36 7.98 -51.25
CA GLY A 30 -27.12 8.85 -50.36
C GLY A 30 -27.40 10.26 -50.90
N ILE A 31 -28.37 10.35 -51.81
CA ILE A 31 -29.21 11.54 -52.08
C ILE A 31 -28.51 12.71 -52.81
N SER A 32 -28.63 12.69 -54.14
CA SER A 32 -28.51 13.88 -54.99
C SER A 32 -29.57 14.88 -54.56
N MET A 33 -29.17 15.95 -53.86
CA MET A 33 -30.02 17.12 -53.72
C MET A 33 -30.12 17.79 -55.08
N ASN A 34 -31.32 17.76 -55.65
CA ASN A 34 -31.66 18.41 -56.91
C ASN A 34 -31.15 19.86 -56.91
N ASN A 35 -30.19 20.15 -57.78
CA ASN A 35 -29.68 21.50 -58.00
C ASN A 35 -30.75 22.27 -58.78
N LEU A 36 -31.53 23.11 -58.10
CA LEU A 36 -32.67 23.87 -58.64
C LEU A 36 -32.27 25.09 -59.49
N ASN A 37 -31.04 25.12 -60.03
CA ASN A 37 -30.49 26.27 -60.75
C ASN A 37 -30.39 26.11 -62.27
N ASP A 38 -30.81 24.96 -62.85
CA ASP A 38 -30.91 24.82 -64.31
C ASP A 38 -32.37 25.02 -64.75
N PRO A 39 -32.72 26.12 -65.43
CA PRO A 39 -34.03 26.23 -66.05
C PRO A 39 -34.12 25.29 -67.26
N PRO A 40 -35.22 24.54 -67.46
CA PRO A 40 -35.37 23.71 -68.66
C PRO A 40 -35.34 24.60 -69.90
N GLN A 41 -34.60 24.19 -70.93
CA GLN A 41 -34.58 24.82 -72.25
C GLN A 41 -36.00 24.82 -72.84
N TRP A 42 -36.62 25.99 -72.92
CA TRP A 42 -37.89 26.17 -73.64
C TRP A 42 -37.60 26.18 -75.15
N ASN A 43 -37.76 25.03 -75.78
CA ASN A 43 -37.76 24.87 -77.23
C ASN A 43 -39.12 25.34 -77.78
N ILE A 44 -39.26 26.65 -78.04
CA ILE A 44 -40.37 27.17 -78.87
C ILE A 44 -39.76 27.97 -80.01
N GLN A 45 -39.73 27.35 -81.18
CA GLN A 45 -39.33 27.93 -82.45
C GLN A 45 -40.61 28.41 -83.15
N PRO A 46 -40.84 29.72 -83.40
CA PRO A 46 -41.98 30.14 -84.19
C PRO A 46 -41.59 30.15 -85.67
N ASN A 47 -42.08 29.18 -86.42
CA ASN A 47 -42.10 29.24 -87.87
C ASN A 47 -43.10 30.28 -88.37
N GLN A 48 -42.76 30.87 -89.51
CA GLN A 48 -43.46 31.92 -90.26
C GLN A 48 -44.91 31.54 -90.60
N ARG A 49 -45.82 32.52 -90.53
CA ARG A 49 -46.41 33.25 -91.69
C ARG A 49 -47.90 33.56 -91.51
N ASN A 50 -48.25 34.79 -91.91
CA ASN A 50 -49.56 35.31 -92.37
C ASN A 50 -50.64 35.68 -91.34
N GLY A 51 -50.98 36.98 -91.34
CA GLY A 51 -52.36 37.44 -91.52
C GLY A 51 -53.18 37.76 -90.28
N ASP A 52 -53.41 39.07 -90.08
CA ASP A 52 -54.58 39.74 -89.49
C ASP A 52 -55.39 39.09 -88.35
N GLY A 53 -55.61 39.89 -87.30
CA GLY A 53 -56.88 39.90 -86.58
C GLY A 53 -56.89 39.24 -85.19
N ASP A 54 -57.01 40.10 -84.17
CA ASP A 54 -57.74 39.93 -82.90
C ASP A 54 -57.62 38.60 -82.11
N GLY A 55 -57.03 38.65 -80.90
CA GLY A 55 -57.05 37.48 -80.00
C GLY A 55 -56.11 37.53 -78.79
N SER A 56 -56.39 38.37 -77.78
CA SER A 56 -55.57 38.51 -76.56
C SER A 56 -56.27 38.08 -75.25
N LYS A 57 -57.34 37.27 -75.29
CA LYS A 57 -58.15 36.98 -74.09
C LYS A 57 -57.79 35.70 -73.31
N TRP A 58 -57.12 34.73 -73.93
CA TRP A 58 -56.72 33.47 -73.26
C TRP A 58 -55.32 33.46 -72.65
N ASN A 59 -54.46 34.42 -73.01
CA ASN A 59 -53.10 34.53 -72.47
C ASN A 59 -53.08 35.00 -71.00
N TYR A 60 -53.98 35.92 -70.63
CA TYR A 60 -54.08 36.44 -69.26
C TYR A 60 -54.56 35.39 -68.24
N ALA A 61 -55.38 34.43 -68.66
CA ALA A 61 -55.92 33.39 -67.77
C ALA A 61 -54.85 32.40 -67.28
N LEU A 62 -53.77 32.18 -68.04
CA LEU A 62 -52.61 31.36 -67.65
C LEU A 62 -51.46 32.19 -67.05
N LEU A 63 -51.24 33.42 -67.54
CA LEU A 63 -50.20 34.31 -67.04
C LEU A 63 -50.46 34.78 -65.60
N VAL A 64 -51.71 35.11 -65.25
CA VAL A 64 -52.04 35.64 -63.92
C VAL A 64 -51.80 34.60 -62.81
N PRO A 65 -52.25 33.33 -62.94
CA PRO A 65 -51.88 32.27 -61.99
C PRO A 65 -50.38 31.98 -61.94
N MET A 66 -49.68 31.99 -63.08
CA MET A 66 -48.23 31.72 -63.14
C MET A 66 -47.40 32.83 -62.49
N LEU A 67 -47.78 34.09 -62.70
CA LEU A 67 -47.15 35.25 -62.04
C LEU A 67 -47.44 35.27 -60.54
N GLY A 68 -48.66 34.93 -60.12
CA GLY A 68 -49.02 34.76 -58.71
C GLY A 68 -48.21 33.66 -58.01
N LEU A 69 -48.01 32.52 -58.68
CA LEU A 69 -47.16 31.42 -58.19
C LEU A 69 -45.68 31.79 -58.13
N ALA A 70 -45.17 32.52 -59.12
CA ALA A 70 -43.79 33.01 -59.12
C ALA A 70 -43.54 34.03 -58.00
N ALA A 71 -44.48 34.96 -57.78
CA ALA A 71 -44.43 35.92 -56.68
C ALA A 71 -44.56 35.22 -55.32
N PHE A 72 -45.45 34.24 -55.16
CA PHE A 72 -45.56 33.45 -53.94
C PHE A 72 -44.30 32.63 -53.66
N ARG A 73 -43.73 31.98 -54.68
CA ARG A 73 -42.45 31.26 -54.58
C ARG A 73 -41.30 32.20 -54.21
N TRP A 74 -41.27 33.43 -54.72
CA TRP A 74 -40.27 34.44 -54.35
C TRP A 74 -40.46 34.95 -52.92
N ILE A 75 -41.70 35.27 -52.52
CA ILE A 75 -42.02 35.69 -51.14
C ILE A 75 -41.67 34.58 -50.16
N TRP A 76 -42.07 33.34 -50.44
CA TRP A 76 -41.79 32.17 -49.60
C TRP A 76 -40.31 31.81 -49.56
N SER A 77 -39.61 31.84 -50.71
CA SER A 77 -38.16 31.62 -50.76
C SER A 77 -37.40 32.70 -50.00
N ARG A 78 -37.84 33.96 -50.05
CA ARG A 78 -37.23 35.07 -49.33
C ARG A 78 -37.45 34.96 -47.82
N GLU A 79 -38.65 34.61 -47.39
CA GLU A 79 -38.96 34.43 -45.96
C GLU A 79 -38.28 33.18 -45.39
N SER A 80 -38.26 32.08 -46.14
CA SER A 80 -37.52 30.86 -45.79
C SER A 80 -36.01 31.10 -45.71
N GLN A 81 -35.42 31.86 -46.64
CA GLN A 81 -33.99 32.21 -46.56
C GLN A 81 -33.67 33.04 -45.31
N LYS A 82 -34.53 33.99 -44.93
CA LYS A 82 -34.35 34.75 -43.68
C LYS A 82 -34.44 33.86 -42.44
N GLU A 83 -35.38 32.91 -42.40
CA GLU A 83 -35.51 31.96 -41.29
C GLU A 83 -34.27 31.07 -41.18
N ILE A 84 -33.79 30.54 -42.31
CA ILE A 84 -32.56 29.74 -42.36
C ILE A 84 -31.35 30.57 -41.92
N GLU A 85 -31.22 31.82 -42.35
CA GLU A 85 -30.12 32.71 -41.94
C GLU A 85 -30.21 33.09 -40.46
N LYS A 86 -31.42 33.27 -39.93
CA LYS A 86 -31.64 33.52 -38.50
C LYS A 86 -31.25 32.30 -37.68
N GLU A 87 -31.72 31.11 -38.05
CA GLU A 87 -31.41 29.86 -37.36
C GLU A 87 -29.92 29.51 -37.46
N LYS A 88 -29.27 29.74 -38.62
CA LYS A 88 -27.82 29.62 -38.77
C LYS A 88 -27.08 30.57 -37.83
N ARG A 89 -27.48 31.84 -37.77
CA ARG A 89 -26.85 32.81 -36.85
C ARG A 89 -27.02 32.36 -35.40
N ASP A 90 -28.23 31.97 -35.00
CA ASP A 90 -28.50 31.49 -33.64
C ASP A 90 -27.68 30.22 -33.33
N TYR A 91 -27.54 29.30 -34.27
CA TYR A 91 -26.70 28.11 -34.15
C TYR A 91 -25.22 28.48 -33.95
N TYR A 92 -24.66 29.35 -34.80
CA TYR A 92 -23.26 29.78 -34.67
C TYR A 92 -23.01 30.56 -33.38
N THR A 93 -23.96 31.39 -32.94
CA THR A 93 -23.87 32.10 -31.65
C THR A 93 -23.87 31.12 -30.49
N ARG A 94 -24.75 30.10 -30.50
CA ARG A 94 -24.78 29.05 -29.48
C ARG A 94 -23.51 28.20 -29.47
N LEU A 95 -22.98 27.86 -30.65
CA LEU A 95 -21.73 27.13 -30.76
C LEU A 95 -20.55 27.93 -30.19
N ALA A 96 -20.48 29.22 -30.50
CA ALA A 96 -19.45 30.11 -29.98
C ALA A 96 -19.57 30.38 -28.47
N SER A 97 -20.78 30.37 -27.89
CA SER A 97 -20.94 30.43 -26.43
C SER A 97 -20.52 29.10 -25.79
N LEU A 98 -20.95 27.96 -26.33
CA LEU A 98 -20.56 26.64 -25.83
C LEU A 98 -19.06 26.42 -25.86
N GLN A 99 -18.39 26.85 -26.94
CA GLN A 99 -16.94 26.78 -27.05
C GLN A 99 -16.25 27.62 -25.96
N ARG A 100 -16.69 28.86 -25.76
CA ARG A 100 -16.13 29.75 -24.72
C ARG A 100 -16.33 29.18 -23.31
N ASP A 101 -17.51 28.63 -23.02
CA ASP A 101 -17.79 28.00 -21.72
C ASP A 101 -16.94 26.75 -21.49
N LEU A 102 -16.72 25.95 -22.52
CA LEU A 102 -15.86 24.76 -22.43
C LEU A 102 -14.40 25.17 -22.20
N GLU A 103 -13.91 26.18 -22.92
CA GLU A 103 -12.57 26.73 -22.75
C GLU A 103 -12.37 27.33 -21.36
N SER A 104 -13.37 28.02 -20.80
CA SER A 104 -13.28 28.56 -19.43
C SER A 104 -13.20 27.42 -18.41
N LYS A 105 -14.10 26.42 -18.51
CA LYS A 105 -14.10 25.25 -17.63
C LYS A 105 -12.77 24.49 -17.69
N TYR A 106 -12.21 24.34 -18.89
CA TYR A 106 -10.92 23.67 -19.05
C TYR A 106 -9.77 24.46 -18.40
N ARG A 107 -9.77 25.79 -18.52
CA ARG A 107 -8.79 26.66 -17.85
C ARG A 107 -8.94 26.59 -16.32
N ASP A 108 -10.16 26.57 -15.82
CA ASP A 108 -10.45 26.46 -14.39
C ASP A 108 -9.94 25.13 -13.84
N ILE A 109 -10.23 24.01 -14.53
CA ILE A 109 -9.72 22.67 -14.17
C ILE A 109 -8.19 22.63 -14.18
N ILE A 110 -7.54 23.24 -15.17
CA ILE A 110 -6.07 23.32 -15.20
C ILE A 110 -5.54 24.12 -14.01
N ALA A 111 -6.18 25.25 -13.69
CA ALA A 111 -5.76 26.09 -12.57
C ALA A 111 -5.93 25.35 -11.24
N GLU A 112 -7.06 24.65 -11.05
CA GLU A 112 -7.31 23.82 -9.87
C GLU A 112 -6.32 22.66 -9.76
N ASN A 113 -6.09 21.92 -10.85
CA ASN A 113 -5.10 20.84 -10.87
C ASN A 113 -3.70 21.35 -10.54
N ARG A 114 -3.30 22.53 -11.06
CA ARG A 114 -2.01 23.14 -10.70
C ARG A 114 -1.91 23.46 -9.22
N ARG A 115 -2.98 23.98 -8.60
CA ARG A 115 -3.02 24.23 -7.15
C ARG A 115 -2.94 22.92 -6.36
N ALA A 116 -3.68 21.90 -6.79
CA ALA A 116 -3.67 20.58 -6.15
C ALA A 116 -2.30 19.91 -6.24
N VAL A 117 -1.64 19.97 -7.40
CA VAL A 117 -0.28 19.45 -7.59
C VAL A 117 0.70 20.18 -6.68
N ALA A 118 0.70 21.52 -6.67
CA ALA A 118 1.60 22.29 -5.81
C ALA A 118 1.40 21.99 -4.32
N HIS A 119 0.14 21.77 -3.90
CA HIS A 119 -0.19 21.36 -2.53
C HIS A 119 0.38 19.97 -2.21
N LEU A 120 0.16 18.99 -3.10
CA LEU A 120 0.65 17.62 -2.92
C LEU A 120 2.17 17.55 -2.92
N GLU A 121 2.86 18.31 -3.76
CA GLU A 121 4.32 18.40 -3.78
C GLU A 121 4.86 18.91 -2.44
N LEU A 122 4.23 19.92 -1.86
CA LEU A 122 4.60 20.48 -0.57
C LEU A 122 4.34 19.51 0.60
N GLU A 123 3.23 18.78 0.57
CA GLU A 123 2.96 17.72 1.56
C GLU A 123 3.97 16.57 1.45
N LEU A 124 4.29 16.16 0.22
CA LEU A 124 5.28 15.12 -0.03
C LEU A 124 6.65 15.53 0.51
N GLU A 125 7.07 16.77 0.30
CA GLU A 125 8.34 17.30 0.82
C GLU A 125 8.35 17.34 2.36
N LYS A 126 7.24 17.73 2.99
CA LYS A 126 7.11 17.69 4.46
C LYS A 126 7.23 16.27 5.01
N GLU A 127 6.55 15.30 4.41
CA GLU A 127 6.63 13.90 4.82
C GLU A 127 8.01 13.30 4.56
N HIS A 128 8.65 13.68 3.45
CA HIS A 128 10.02 13.30 3.18
C HIS A 128 10.98 13.82 4.26
N ASN A 129 10.89 15.10 4.61
CA ASN A 129 11.70 15.72 5.66
C ASN A 129 11.45 15.11 7.04
N ARG A 130 10.18 14.81 7.38
CA ARG A 130 9.82 14.08 8.61
C ARG A 130 10.48 12.71 8.64
N THR A 131 10.35 11.96 7.56
CA THR A 131 10.93 10.61 7.44
C THR A 131 12.45 10.63 7.60
N LEU A 132 13.13 11.60 6.97
CA LEU A 132 14.57 11.80 7.14
C LEU A 132 14.93 12.12 8.59
N SER A 133 14.22 13.05 9.23
CA SER A 133 14.47 13.42 10.63
C SER A 133 14.28 12.24 11.59
N TYR A 134 13.26 11.39 11.38
CA TYR A 134 13.07 10.18 12.18
C TYR A 134 14.19 9.17 11.96
N ARG A 135 14.63 9.00 10.71
CA ARG A 135 15.74 8.11 10.38
C ARG A 135 17.03 8.56 11.08
N GLU A 136 17.35 9.85 11.06
CA GLU A 136 18.52 10.41 11.76
C GLU A 136 18.41 10.25 13.28
N ALA A 137 17.24 10.49 13.85
CA ALA A 137 16.98 10.26 15.27
C ALA A 137 17.18 8.78 15.65
N LEU A 138 16.70 7.84 14.83
CA LEU A 138 16.90 6.41 15.06
C LEU A 138 18.36 6.01 14.94
N ILE A 139 19.09 6.55 13.96
CA ILE A 139 20.53 6.29 13.79
C ILE A 139 21.31 6.83 15.00
N SER A 140 21.03 8.04 15.46
CA SER A 140 21.71 8.62 16.63
C SER A 140 21.42 7.86 17.91
N GLN A 141 20.17 7.45 18.15
CA GLN A 141 19.81 6.57 19.26
C GLN A 141 20.52 5.21 19.17
N SER A 142 20.56 4.62 17.99
CA SER A 142 21.27 3.36 17.76
C SER A 142 22.76 3.49 18.07
N HIS A 143 23.41 4.58 17.62
CA HIS A 143 24.81 4.84 17.95
C HIS A 143 25.03 5.01 19.45
N LYS A 144 24.17 5.75 20.14
CA LYS A 144 24.23 5.92 21.59
C LYS A 144 24.14 4.58 22.32
N LEU A 145 23.18 3.73 21.98
CA LEU A 145 23.02 2.40 22.57
C LEU A 145 24.23 1.49 22.31
N VAL A 146 24.83 1.57 21.12
CA VAL A 146 26.06 0.82 20.80
C VAL A 146 27.25 1.31 21.65
N GLN A 147 27.37 2.62 21.87
CA GLN A 147 28.41 3.18 22.74
C GLN A 147 28.20 2.78 24.20
N GLU A 148 26.98 2.91 24.72
CA GLU A 148 26.63 2.47 26.08
C GLU A 148 26.90 0.97 26.27
N ARG A 149 26.52 0.15 25.29
CA ARG A 149 26.84 -1.29 25.29
C ARG A 149 28.34 -1.54 25.37
N ARG A 150 29.14 -0.78 24.62
CA ARG A 150 30.60 -0.92 24.63
C ARG A 150 31.20 -0.56 25.99
N ILE A 151 30.70 0.50 26.63
CA ILE A 151 31.14 0.90 27.97
C ILE A 151 30.78 -0.18 28.98
N LEU A 152 29.55 -0.69 28.95
CA LEU A 152 29.11 -1.78 29.83
C LEU A 152 29.92 -3.07 29.63
N GLU A 153 30.30 -3.39 28.38
CA GLU A 153 31.18 -4.53 28.09
C GLU A 153 32.56 -4.35 28.72
N GLN A 154 33.15 -3.14 28.62
CA GLN A 154 34.44 -2.83 29.25
C GLN A 154 34.38 -2.87 30.77
N ASP A 155 33.32 -2.31 31.36
CA ASP A 155 33.15 -2.32 32.82
C ASP A 155 32.91 -3.74 33.34
N ARG A 156 32.20 -4.57 32.57
CA ARG A 156 32.07 -6.01 32.87
C ARG A 156 33.42 -6.72 32.87
N GLU A 157 34.27 -6.46 31.87
CA GLU A 157 35.61 -7.07 31.81
C GLU A 157 36.48 -6.66 33.00
N LYS A 158 36.46 -5.37 33.39
CA LYS A 158 37.17 -4.89 34.59
C LYS A 158 36.65 -5.55 35.87
N LEU A 159 35.33 -5.59 36.04
CA LEU A 159 34.71 -6.25 37.19
C LEU A 159 35.03 -7.74 37.24
N GLU A 160 35.08 -8.41 36.10
CA GLU A 160 35.52 -9.81 36.05
C GLU A 160 36.98 -9.95 36.48
N GLN A 161 37.89 -9.08 36.04
CA GLN A 161 39.29 -9.11 36.48
C GLN A 161 39.43 -8.89 37.99
N GLU A 162 38.75 -7.88 38.53
CA GLU A 162 38.73 -7.61 39.98
C GLU A 162 38.19 -8.80 40.76
N LYS A 163 37.08 -9.39 40.30
CA LYS A 163 36.51 -10.62 40.87
C LYS A 163 37.51 -11.76 40.88
N HIS A 164 38.25 -12.00 39.80
CA HIS A 164 39.25 -13.07 39.75
C HIS A 164 40.34 -12.87 40.82
N VAL A 165 40.86 -11.65 40.98
CA VAL A 165 41.89 -11.34 42.00
C VAL A 165 41.35 -11.53 43.43
N LEU A 166 40.14 -11.05 43.71
CA LEU A 166 39.52 -11.14 45.03
C LEU A 166 39.11 -12.57 45.40
N LEU A 167 38.68 -13.37 44.42
CA LEU A 167 38.28 -14.76 44.66
C LEU A 167 39.42 -15.66 45.09
N HIS A 168 40.65 -15.35 44.68
CA HIS A 168 41.83 -16.16 44.95
C HIS A 168 42.68 -15.64 46.12
N SER A 169 42.26 -14.58 46.80
CA SER A 169 43.01 -14.00 47.92
C SER A 169 42.28 -14.12 49.27
N GLY A 170 43.02 -14.57 50.28
CA GLY A 170 42.60 -14.53 51.70
C GLY A 170 41.54 -15.54 52.15
N ALA A 171 41.24 -15.51 53.45
CA ALA A 171 40.25 -16.38 54.08
C ALA A 171 38.80 -16.08 53.65
N VAL A 172 38.50 -14.82 53.33
CA VAL A 172 37.17 -14.39 52.85
C VAL A 172 36.88 -14.96 51.46
N GLY A 173 37.87 -14.96 50.55
CA GLY A 173 37.74 -15.57 49.23
C GLY A 173 37.45 -17.07 49.30
N ALA A 174 38.14 -17.80 50.19
CA ALA A 174 37.89 -19.23 50.43
C ALA A 174 36.48 -19.49 50.99
N LEU A 175 36.00 -18.67 51.92
CA LEU A 175 34.64 -18.76 52.46
C LEU A 175 33.58 -18.48 51.36
N TYR A 176 33.81 -17.48 50.50
CA TYR A 176 32.94 -17.18 49.37
C TYR A 176 32.85 -18.36 48.39
N GLN A 177 33.98 -18.99 48.04
CA GLN A 177 33.98 -20.17 47.17
C GLN A 177 33.21 -21.36 47.77
N SER A 178 33.39 -21.61 49.08
CA SER A 178 32.63 -22.66 49.78
C SER A 178 31.12 -22.40 49.76
N CYS A 179 30.69 -21.14 49.93
CA CYS A 179 29.29 -20.76 49.86
C CYS A 179 28.74 -20.90 48.43
N LEU A 180 29.50 -20.49 47.41
CA LEU A 180 29.10 -20.66 46.01
C LEU A 180 28.88 -22.13 45.63
N ALA A 181 29.73 -23.04 46.12
CA ALA A 181 29.60 -24.47 45.84
C ALA A 181 28.30 -25.05 46.41
N LYS A 182 27.84 -24.55 47.57
CA LYS A 182 26.55 -24.95 48.16
C LYS A 182 25.37 -24.43 47.36
N GLU A 183 25.44 -23.18 46.89
CA GLU A 183 24.38 -22.59 46.06
C GLU A 183 24.33 -23.15 44.63
N GLU A 184 25.40 -23.79 44.15
CA GLU A 184 25.43 -24.44 42.84
C GLU A 184 24.40 -25.57 42.73
N GLU A 185 24.18 -26.32 43.81
CA GLU A 185 23.19 -27.40 43.85
C GLU A 185 21.76 -26.85 43.76
N TRP A 186 21.47 -25.74 44.45
CA TRP A 186 20.19 -25.03 44.31
C TRP A 186 20.00 -24.50 42.88
N GLN A 187 21.04 -23.90 42.30
CA GLN A 187 21.01 -23.40 40.92
C GLN A 187 20.75 -24.53 39.91
N LYS A 188 21.36 -25.71 40.09
CA LYS A 188 21.10 -26.89 39.25
C LYS A 188 19.63 -27.30 39.30
N ARG A 189 19.04 -27.39 40.50
CA ARG A 189 17.60 -27.68 40.65
C ARG A 189 16.72 -26.62 40.00
N ALA A 190 17.05 -25.34 40.16
CA ALA A 190 16.33 -24.25 39.52
C ALA A 190 16.37 -24.32 37.99
N ASN A 191 17.52 -24.65 37.41
CA ASN A 191 17.66 -24.81 35.96
C ASN A 191 16.89 -26.02 35.41
N VAL A 192 16.82 -27.12 36.16
CA VAL A 192 15.99 -28.27 35.79
C VAL A 192 14.52 -27.87 35.81
N LEU A 193 14.07 -27.20 36.89
CA LEU A 193 12.71 -26.70 37.01
C LEU A 193 12.35 -25.76 35.85
N LEU A 194 13.22 -24.79 35.53
CA LEU A 194 12.99 -23.87 34.42
C LEU A 194 12.80 -24.59 33.07
N LYS A 195 13.57 -25.64 32.81
CA LYS A 195 13.41 -26.44 31.58
C LYS A 195 12.07 -27.16 31.54
N GLU A 196 11.61 -27.68 32.67
CA GLU A 196 10.31 -28.35 32.74
C GLU A 196 9.15 -27.36 32.54
N PHE A 197 9.25 -26.15 33.11
CA PHE A 197 8.29 -25.07 32.84
C PHE A 197 8.34 -24.61 31.38
N GLU A 198 9.53 -24.52 30.77
CA GLU A 198 9.69 -24.21 29.35
C GLU A 198 8.96 -25.22 28.47
N GLU A 199 9.14 -26.52 28.68
CA GLU A 199 8.49 -27.55 27.89
C GLU A 199 6.96 -27.53 28.06
N ALA A 200 6.46 -27.35 29.29
CA ALA A 200 5.03 -27.22 29.52
C ALA A 200 4.43 -25.96 28.89
N LEU A 201 5.17 -24.83 28.90
CA LEU A 201 4.76 -23.60 28.23
C LEU A 201 4.74 -23.74 26.71
N LYS A 202 5.71 -24.46 26.13
CA LYS A 202 5.70 -24.82 24.69
C LYS A 202 4.47 -25.64 24.34
N GLU A 203 4.13 -26.67 25.13
CA GLU A 203 2.95 -27.50 24.90
C GLU A 203 1.66 -26.69 25.03
N ARG A 204 1.54 -25.89 26.10
CA ARG A 204 0.44 -24.94 26.28
C ARG A 204 0.26 -24.06 25.05
N GLN A 205 1.36 -23.47 24.57
CA GLN A 205 1.31 -22.51 23.47
C GLN A 205 1.05 -23.19 22.11
N GLU A 206 1.51 -24.42 21.93
CA GLU A 206 1.16 -25.24 20.78
C GLU A 206 -0.34 -25.52 20.73
N ILE A 207 -0.96 -25.88 21.86
CA ILE A 207 -2.41 -26.08 21.96
C ILE A 207 -3.16 -24.76 21.75
N TYR A 208 -2.62 -23.63 22.25
CA TYR A 208 -3.19 -22.31 22.01
C TYR A 208 -3.23 -21.98 20.51
N CYS A 209 -2.11 -22.18 19.81
CA CYS A 209 -1.95 -21.82 18.41
C CYS A 209 -2.55 -22.83 17.43
N SER A 210 -2.78 -24.07 17.85
CA SER A 210 -3.43 -25.09 17.03
C SER A 210 -4.95 -24.91 16.98
N LEU A 211 -5.53 -25.16 15.82
CA LEU A 211 -6.99 -25.26 15.63
C LEU A 211 -7.53 -26.64 16.00
N MET A 212 -6.69 -27.67 15.98
CA MET A 212 -7.11 -29.07 16.10
C MET A 212 -6.95 -29.65 17.51
N LEU A 213 -6.14 -29.01 18.37
CA LEU A 213 -5.86 -29.52 19.72
C LEU A 213 -6.94 -29.09 20.72
N PRO A 214 -7.32 -29.97 21.67
CA PRO A 214 -8.41 -29.73 22.60
C PRO A 214 -8.06 -28.62 23.61
N ARG A 215 -8.95 -27.64 23.75
CA ARG A 215 -8.75 -26.49 24.67
C ARG A 215 -8.70 -26.89 26.14
N ASN A 216 -9.34 -27.99 26.53
CA ASN A 216 -9.32 -28.49 27.91
C ASN A 216 -7.90 -28.91 28.35
N GLN A 217 -7.09 -29.47 27.44
CA GLN A 217 -5.71 -29.84 27.76
C GLN A 217 -4.85 -28.61 28.09
N ARG A 218 -5.08 -27.49 27.39
CA ARG A 218 -4.42 -26.21 27.71
C ARG A 218 -4.75 -25.76 29.13
N LEU A 219 -6.03 -25.80 29.52
CA LEU A 219 -6.47 -25.37 30.86
C LEU A 219 -5.86 -26.24 31.97
N GLU A 220 -5.74 -27.55 31.73
CA GLU A 220 -5.10 -28.48 32.65
C GLU A 220 -3.61 -28.16 32.84
N ILE A 221 -2.89 -27.87 31.76
CA ILE A 221 -1.49 -27.43 31.81
C ILE A 221 -1.36 -26.12 32.59
N GLU A 222 -2.20 -25.12 32.30
CA GLU A 222 -2.18 -23.82 32.99
C GLU A 222 -2.41 -23.98 34.50
N LYS A 223 -3.39 -24.80 34.90
CA LYS A 223 -3.66 -25.09 36.31
C LYS A 223 -2.48 -25.79 36.99
N ASN A 224 -1.93 -26.82 36.36
CA ASN A 224 -0.80 -27.57 36.91
C ASN A 224 0.45 -26.71 37.06
N LEU A 225 0.73 -25.83 36.11
CA LEU A 225 1.84 -24.87 36.19
C LEU A 225 1.67 -23.90 37.35
N LEU A 226 0.46 -23.35 37.59
CA LEU A 226 0.22 -22.45 38.71
C LEU A 226 0.36 -23.14 40.06
N ILE A 227 -0.22 -24.34 40.22
CA ILE A 227 -0.09 -25.12 41.46
C ILE A 227 1.39 -25.37 41.73
N ARG A 228 2.11 -25.85 40.72
CA ARG A 228 3.52 -26.18 40.85
C ARG A 228 4.37 -24.95 41.17
N ALA A 229 4.08 -23.80 40.55
CA ALA A 229 4.78 -22.55 40.83
C ALA A 229 4.56 -22.03 42.25
N ALA A 230 3.39 -22.30 42.84
CA ALA A 230 3.07 -21.94 44.22
C ALA A 230 3.63 -22.94 45.26
N THR A 231 3.73 -24.22 44.91
CA THR A 231 4.17 -25.28 45.84
C THR A 231 5.65 -25.57 45.80
N ASP A 232 6.30 -25.40 44.64
CA ASP A 232 7.73 -25.64 44.52
C ASP A 232 8.51 -24.47 45.16
N PRO A 233 9.38 -24.73 46.16
CA PRO A 233 10.07 -23.67 46.87
C PRO A 233 10.98 -22.86 45.94
N VAL A 234 11.56 -23.47 44.90
CA VAL A 234 12.42 -22.76 43.95
C VAL A 234 11.59 -21.87 43.03
N ALA A 235 10.42 -22.32 42.58
CA ALA A 235 9.51 -21.49 41.79
C ALA A 235 8.93 -20.32 42.60
N ALA A 236 8.60 -20.57 43.87
CA ALA A 236 8.12 -19.54 44.80
C ALA A 236 9.20 -18.49 45.07
N ASP A 237 10.45 -18.91 45.28
CA ASP A 237 11.59 -18.01 45.51
C ASP A 237 11.82 -17.05 44.35
N ILE A 238 11.51 -17.44 43.10
CA ILE A 238 11.65 -16.59 41.90
C ILE A 238 10.32 -15.98 41.43
N GLU A 239 9.29 -16.03 42.29
CA GLU A 239 7.96 -15.44 42.08
C GLU A 239 7.29 -15.85 40.75
N MET A 240 7.53 -17.10 40.32
CA MET A 240 7.14 -17.60 38.99
C MET A 240 5.62 -17.55 38.74
N GLU A 241 4.82 -17.73 39.79
CA GLU A 241 3.36 -17.75 39.70
C GLU A 241 2.80 -16.45 39.09
N SER A 242 3.34 -15.31 39.50
CA SER A 242 2.90 -13.99 39.00
C SER A 242 3.12 -13.87 37.49
N GLY A 243 4.31 -14.26 37.01
CA GLY A 243 4.64 -14.23 35.59
C GLY A 243 3.83 -15.22 34.77
N LEU A 244 3.50 -16.39 35.31
CA LEU A 244 2.60 -17.35 34.65
C LEU A 244 1.20 -16.79 34.43
N ARG A 245 0.64 -16.09 35.43
CA ARG A 245 -0.66 -15.43 35.31
C ARG A 245 -0.66 -14.39 34.18
N GLU A 246 0.42 -13.62 34.06
CA GLU A 246 0.60 -12.65 32.97
C GLU A 246 0.72 -13.34 31.60
N ILE A 247 1.53 -14.40 31.49
CA ILE A 247 1.66 -15.19 30.25
C ILE A 247 0.29 -15.72 29.82
N PHE A 248 -0.47 -16.33 30.72
CA PHE A 248 -1.74 -16.97 30.36
C PHE A 248 -2.79 -15.97 29.88
N LYS A 249 -2.74 -14.76 30.42
CA LYS A 249 -3.65 -13.68 30.09
C LYS A 249 -3.26 -12.95 28.80
N HIS A 250 -1.96 -12.78 28.55
CA HIS A 250 -1.47 -11.83 27.54
C HIS A 250 -0.68 -12.47 26.39
N ASP A 251 -0.21 -13.71 26.49
CA ASP A 251 0.57 -14.34 25.43
C ASP A 251 -0.31 -14.98 24.35
N THR A 252 -0.64 -14.18 23.34
CA THR A 252 -1.52 -14.56 22.23
C THR A 252 -0.77 -14.79 20.91
N TYR A 253 0.56 -14.67 20.90
CA TYR A 253 1.33 -14.73 19.65
C TYR A 253 1.52 -16.16 19.14
N CYS A 254 1.30 -16.36 17.85
CA CYS A 254 1.52 -17.62 17.14
C CYS A 254 2.43 -17.35 15.93
N GLY A 255 3.56 -18.07 15.85
CA GLY A 255 4.62 -17.77 14.87
C GLY A 255 4.23 -18.08 13.42
N ASN A 256 3.34 -19.05 13.21
CA ASN A 256 2.81 -19.41 11.89
C ASN A 256 1.44 -20.11 12.04
N LEU A 257 0.52 -19.89 11.10
CA LEU A 257 -0.77 -20.57 11.00
C LEU A 257 -0.65 -22.11 10.98
N LEU A 258 0.42 -22.63 10.36
CA LEU A 258 0.66 -24.08 10.26
C LEU A 258 1.41 -24.67 11.47
N ASN A 259 1.81 -23.83 12.44
CA ASN A 259 2.46 -24.23 13.68
C ASN A 259 3.59 -25.29 13.52
N LYS A 260 4.45 -25.13 12.52
CA LYS A 260 5.53 -26.10 12.22
C LYS A 260 6.70 -26.04 13.19
N ASN A 261 6.86 -24.92 13.91
CA ASN A 261 7.96 -24.71 14.84
C ASN A 261 7.44 -24.19 16.18
N LYS A 262 7.40 -25.07 17.19
CA LYS A 262 6.91 -24.77 18.54
C LYS A 262 7.69 -23.63 19.20
N SER A 263 8.98 -23.47 18.86
CA SER A 263 9.84 -22.45 19.46
C SER A 263 9.53 -21.02 19.02
N GLN A 264 8.68 -20.84 18.01
CA GLN A 264 8.27 -19.52 17.52
C GLN A 264 6.94 -19.06 18.10
N ASN A 265 6.22 -19.91 18.82
CA ASN A 265 4.98 -19.51 19.45
C ASN A 265 5.24 -18.87 20.81
N GLY A 266 4.37 -17.94 21.16
CA GLY A 266 4.54 -17.12 22.33
C GLY A 266 5.63 -16.08 22.11
N ARG A 267 5.47 -14.91 22.71
CA ARG A 267 6.55 -13.92 22.83
C ARG A 267 6.81 -13.61 24.29
N LEU A 268 5.73 -13.50 25.06
CA LEU A 268 5.80 -13.14 26.46
C LEU A 268 6.39 -14.27 27.29
N MET A 269 6.05 -15.54 27.00
CA MET A 269 6.60 -16.69 27.72
C MET A 269 8.12 -16.76 27.61
N TRP A 270 8.70 -16.46 26.45
CA TRP A 270 10.15 -16.45 26.25
C TRP A 270 10.84 -15.34 27.01
N LEU A 271 10.18 -14.18 27.10
CA LEU A 271 10.68 -13.05 27.88
C LEU A 271 10.72 -13.41 29.37
N TYR A 272 9.65 -14.02 29.89
CA TYR A 272 9.61 -14.50 31.28
C TYR A 272 10.60 -15.62 31.56
N LEU A 273 10.73 -16.62 30.67
CA LEU A 273 11.73 -17.69 30.83
C LEU A 273 13.15 -17.11 30.93
N ARG A 274 13.49 -16.12 30.09
CA ARG A 274 14.77 -15.42 30.16
C ARG A 274 14.91 -14.62 31.45
N TYR A 275 13.85 -13.93 31.87
CA TYR A 275 13.82 -13.18 33.14
C TYR A 275 14.05 -14.11 34.35
N TRP A 276 13.39 -15.27 34.40
CA TRP A 276 13.56 -16.23 35.50
C TRP A 276 14.94 -16.88 35.48
N ALA A 277 15.51 -17.19 34.30
CA ALA A 277 16.89 -17.67 34.20
C ALA A 277 17.90 -16.67 34.79
N LEU A 278 17.76 -15.38 34.45
CA LEU A 278 18.57 -14.31 35.03
C LEU A 278 18.33 -14.14 36.53
N THR A 279 17.09 -14.30 36.98
CA THR A 279 16.73 -14.22 38.40
C THR A 279 17.40 -15.34 39.20
N VAL A 280 17.44 -16.57 38.66
CA VAL A 280 18.15 -17.71 39.27
C VAL A 280 19.65 -17.42 39.38
N GLU A 281 20.28 -16.89 38.33
CA GLU A 281 21.69 -16.50 38.36
C GLU A 281 21.96 -15.41 39.41
N LEU A 282 21.10 -14.40 39.48
CA LEU A 282 21.22 -13.31 40.44
C LEU A 282 21.03 -13.80 41.89
N GLN A 283 20.05 -14.66 42.13
CA GLN A 283 19.75 -15.18 43.47
C GLN A 283 20.90 -15.99 44.04
N LYS A 284 21.62 -16.75 43.22
CA LYS A 284 22.85 -17.46 43.65
C LYS A 284 23.80 -16.50 44.37
N PHE A 285 24.10 -15.35 43.75
CA PHE A 285 25.04 -14.38 44.30
C PHE A 285 24.46 -13.65 45.51
N LYS A 286 23.17 -13.27 45.48
CA LYS A 286 22.50 -12.65 46.64
C LYS A 286 22.48 -13.54 47.88
N ARG A 287 22.25 -14.86 47.71
CA ARG A 287 22.29 -15.83 48.81
C ARG A 287 23.68 -15.94 49.41
N VAL A 288 24.71 -16.02 48.56
CA VAL A 288 26.11 -16.03 49.02
C VAL A 288 26.48 -14.74 49.76
N GLU A 289 26.12 -13.58 49.19
CA GLU A 289 26.36 -12.27 49.81
C GLU A 289 25.73 -12.19 51.21
N LYS A 290 24.47 -12.59 51.34
CA LYS A 290 23.77 -12.61 52.63
C LYS A 290 24.49 -13.49 53.66
N VAL A 291 24.92 -14.70 53.27
CA VAL A 291 25.65 -15.63 54.17
C VAL A 291 27.01 -15.06 54.60
N ILE A 292 27.68 -14.31 53.72
CA ILE A 292 28.98 -13.69 54.04
C ILE A 292 28.80 -12.52 54.98
N LEU A 293 27.84 -11.63 54.72
CA LEU A 293 27.54 -10.48 55.58
C LEU A 293 27.06 -10.90 56.98
N GLU A 294 26.37 -12.05 57.09
CA GLU A 294 25.97 -12.61 58.39
C GLU A 294 27.13 -13.27 59.16
N LYS A 295 28.23 -13.61 58.48
CA LYS A 295 29.40 -14.31 59.05
C LYS A 295 30.65 -13.45 59.20
N SER A 296 30.65 -12.24 58.62
CA SER A 296 31.68 -11.20 58.76
C SER A 296 31.44 -10.35 59.99
#